data_AF-A0AAV5Y4X9-F1
#
_entry.id   AF-A0AAV5Y4X9-F1
#
_cell.length_a   1.000
_cell.length_b   1.000
_cell.length_c   1.000
_cell.angle_alpha   90.00
_cell.angle_beta   90.00
_cell.angle_gamma   90.00
#
_symmetry.space_group_name_H-M   'P 1'
#
loop_
_entity.id
_entity.type
_entity.pdbx_description
1 polymer ?
#
loop_
_entity_poly.entity_id
_entity_poly.type
_entity_poly.pdbx_seq_one_letter_code
_entity_poly.pdbx_strand_id
1 'polypeptide(L)'
;MSEGLLTPAQLEEALRVQRKPDSYALLGHILIAQKIVSRDQLLSVLERHRRSSKLGNILLKSGEINPTQLENALVEQRRTGQALGDVLLRLGYTTEERLRMALCRQFHIQFFNLDAMILDPALRNLVNEKFAMKHRAVPVARVGNLLVLAMDDPTQTRTIDDLQRSTGLKIEVITSTSAHITRALERLYHVEVTPNLHSGATVDVIAQDGDQDRFLLSSTWARSATTSPPSAPRCSRASRSWRPSTSPSGAARRTAASAPRSRPTGAWCRWTSVSR
;
A
#
# COMPACT_ATOMS: atom_id res chain seq x y z
N MET A 1 -11.57 13.66 -19.62
CA MET A 1 -12.76 13.04 -20.25
C MET A 1 -14.04 13.46 -19.54
N SER A 2 -14.14 13.40 -18.21
CA SER A 2 -15.30 13.88 -17.43
C SER A 2 -15.66 15.36 -17.67
N GLU A 3 -14.68 16.19 -17.97
CA GLU A 3 -14.82 17.64 -18.23
C GLU A 3 -15.20 17.97 -19.68
N GLY A 4 -15.40 16.98 -20.57
CA GLY A 4 -15.78 17.21 -21.98
C GLY A 4 -14.70 17.81 -22.89
N LEU A 5 -13.52 18.14 -22.36
CA LEU A 5 -12.42 18.78 -23.10
C LEU A 5 -11.65 17.85 -24.07
N LEU A 6 -11.89 16.54 -24.00
CA LEU A 6 -11.12 15.52 -24.72
C LEU A 6 -12.03 14.37 -25.15
N THR A 7 -11.97 13.99 -26.43
CA THR A 7 -12.59 12.74 -26.91
C THR A 7 -11.67 11.54 -26.68
N PRO A 8 -12.21 10.31 -26.56
CA PRO A 8 -11.40 9.11 -26.38
C PRO A 8 -10.40 8.91 -27.52
N ALA A 9 -10.79 9.18 -28.78
CA ALA A 9 -9.91 9.10 -29.93
C ALA A 9 -8.72 10.08 -29.87
N GLN A 10 -8.97 11.32 -29.39
CA GLN A 10 -7.93 12.32 -29.18
C GLN A 10 -6.93 11.92 -28.09
N LEU A 11 -7.42 11.33 -27.01
CA LEU A 11 -6.57 10.82 -25.92
C LEU A 11 -5.70 9.64 -26.40
N GLU A 12 -6.28 8.74 -27.18
CA GLU A 12 -5.58 7.56 -27.71
C GLU A 12 -4.44 7.96 -28.65
N GLU A 13 -4.67 8.93 -29.54
CA GLU A 13 -3.61 9.45 -30.41
C GLU A 13 -2.49 10.14 -29.61
N ALA A 14 -2.83 10.91 -28.56
CA ALA A 14 -1.83 11.51 -27.68
C ALA A 14 -0.99 10.46 -26.93
N LEU A 15 -1.61 9.37 -26.46
CA LEU A 15 -0.91 8.25 -25.82
C LEU A 15 -0.01 7.49 -26.81
N ARG A 16 -0.42 7.38 -28.08
CA ARG A 16 0.39 6.77 -29.14
C ARG A 16 1.68 7.56 -29.38
N VAL A 17 1.61 8.89 -29.31
CA VAL A 17 2.78 9.77 -29.41
C VAL A 17 3.68 9.62 -28.18
N GLN A 18 3.12 9.51 -26.98
CA GLN A 18 3.88 9.34 -25.73
C GLN A 18 4.70 8.04 -25.67
N ARG A 19 4.22 6.94 -26.27
CA ARG A 19 4.90 5.64 -26.25
C ARG A 19 6.12 5.56 -27.17
N LYS A 20 6.39 6.57 -28.01
CA LYS A 20 7.55 6.55 -28.90
C LYS A 20 8.83 6.73 -28.06
N PRO A 21 9.84 5.84 -28.23
CA PRO A 21 11.03 5.80 -27.36
C PRO A 21 11.88 7.09 -27.39
N ASP A 22 11.75 7.92 -28.43
CA ASP A 22 12.50 9.17 -28.57
C ASP A 22 11.78 10.41 -28.00
N SER A 23 10.60 10.26 -27.38
CA SER A 23 9.82 11.39 -26.86
C SER A 23 9.56 11.28 -25.36
N TYR A 24 10.39 11.97 -24.57
CA TYR A 24 10.16 12.24 -23.13
C TYR A 24 9.03 13.26 -22.89
N ALA A 25 8.03 13.32 -23.76
CA ALA A 25 6.95 14.30 -23.69
C ALA A 25 5.87 13.84 -22.69
N LEU A 26 5.62 14.65 -21.66
CA LEU A 26 4.50 14.44 -20.75
C LEU A 26 3.18 14.59 -21.51
N LEU A 27 2.19 13.73 -21.21
CA LEU A 27 0.89 13.71 -21.89
C LEU A 27 0.23 15.10 -21.98
N GLY A 28 0.29 15.89 -20.90
CA GLY A 28 -0.25 17.26 -20.89
C GLY A 28 0.40 18.18 -21.92
N HIS A 29 1.71 18.05 -22.17
CA HIS A 29 2.41 18.83 -23.19
C HIS A 29 2.04 18.40 -24.61
N ILE A 30 1.83 17.09 -24.82
CA ILE A 30 1.37 16.56 -26.12
C ILE A 30 -0.02 17.10 -26.46
N LEU A 31 -0.93 17.12 -25.49
CA LEU A 31 -2.29 17.63 -25.68
C LEU A 31 -2.34 19.13 -25.99
N ILE A 32 -1.43 19.92 -25.41
CA ILE A 32 -1.25 21.34 -25.74
C ILE A 32 -0.64 21.49 -27.15
N ALA A 33 0.38 20.71 -27.48
CA ALA A 33 1.05 20.76 -28.78
C ALA A 33 0.10 20.39 -29.93
N GLN A 34 -0.81 19.44 -29.71
CA GLN A 34 -1.86 19.08 -30.67
C GLN A 34 -3.01 20.10 -30.73
N LYS A 35 -2.93 21.20 -29.96
CA LYS A 35 -3.96 22.25 -29.83
C LYS A 35 -5.34 21.72 -29.42
N ILE A 36 -5.37 20.58 -28.73
CA ILE A 36 -6.62 19.96 -28.27
C ILE A 36 -7.09 20.65 -26.98
N VAL A 37 -6.14 21.02 -26.11
CA VAL A 37 -6.40 21.71 -24.84
C VAL A 37 -5.45 22.88 -24.70
N SER A 38 -5.94 24.06 -24.34
CA SER A 38 -5.06 25.21 -24.07
C SER A 38 -4.34 25.06 -22.72
N ARG A 39 -3.20 25.75 -22.55
CA ARG A 39 -2.47 25.75 -21.26
C ARG A 39 -3.38 26.20 -20.11
N ASP A 40 -4.18 27.24 -20.31
CA ASP A 40 -5.08 27.76 -19.27
C ASP A 40 -6.22 26.79 -18.96
N GLN A 41 -6.79 26.14 -19.98
CA GLN A 41 -7.78 25.08 -19.78
C GLN A 41 -7.19 23.92 -18.99
N LEU A 42 -5.99 23.46 -19.33
CA LEU A 42 -5.31 22.39 -18.60
C LEU A 42 -5.06 22.79 -17.15
N LEU A 43 -4.52 23.99 -16.90
CA LEU A 43 -4.25 24.48 -15.55
C LEU A 43 -5.55 24.62 -14.73
N SER A 44 -6.63 25.15 -15.32
CA SER A 44 -7.92 25.29 -14.63
C SER A 44 -8.52 23.94 -14.21
N VAL A 45 -8.32 22.89 -15.02
CA VAL A 45 -8.79 21.53 -14.74
C VAL A 45 -7.94 20.89 -13.65
N LEU A 46 -6.62 21.03 -13.73
CA LEU A 46 -5.70 20.54 -12.70
C LEU A 46 -5.97 21.22 -11.35
N GLU A 47 -6.24 22.52 -11.34
CA GLU A 47 -6.60 23.25 -10.13
C GLU A 47 -7.95 22.81 -9.56
N ARG A 48 -8.97 22.60 -10.39
CA ARG A 48 -10.27 22.08 -9.95
C ARG A 48 -10.16 20.66 -9.39
N HIS A 49 -9.37 19.79 -10.02
CA HIS A 49 -9.10 18.46 -9.48
C HIS A 49 -8.32 18.52 -8.16
N ARG A 50 -7.29 19.35 -8.04
CA ARG A 50 -6.58 19.56 -6.76
C ARG A 50 -7.50 20.11 -5.66
N ARG A 51 -8.44 20.99 -6.01
CA ARG A 51 -9.46 21.50 -5.07
C ARG A 51 -10.46 20.40 -4.69
N SER A 52 -10.87 19.56 -5.63
CA SER A 52 -11.71 18.39 -5.34
C SER A 52 -10.99 17.31 -4.52
N SER A 53 -9.65 17.28 -4.56
CA SER A 53 -8.84 16.42 -3.70
C SER A 53 -8.71 16.96 -2.28
N LYS A 54 -9.20 18.16 -1.96
CA LYS A 54 -9.22 18.62 -0.57
C LYS A 54 -10.18 17.76 0.25
N LEU A 55 -9.74 17.32 1.43
CA LEU A 55 -10.50 16.46 2.34
C LEU A 55 -11.95 16.92 2.55
N GLY A 56 -12.17 18.21 2.81
CA GLY A 56 -13.53 18.76 2.99
C GLY A 56 -14.44 18.56 1.78
N ASN A 57 -13.91 18.74 0.57
CA ASN A 57 -14.69 18.55 -0.66
C ASN A 57 -14.95 17.06 -0.95
N ILE A 58 -14.02 16.18 -0.57
CA ILE A 58 -14.21 14.73 -0.68
C ILE A 58 -15.35 14.29 0.24
N LEU A 59 -15.36 14.76 1.49
CA LEU A 59 -16.40 14.44 2.46
C LEU A 59 -17.77 15.00 2.06
N LEU A 60 -17.83 16.20 1.47
CA LEU A 60 -19.05 16.77 0.90
C LEU A 60 -19.57 15.91 -0.26
N LYS A 61 -18.69 15.51 -1.19
CA LYS A 61 -19.06 14.68 -2.34
C LYS A 61 -19.53 13.30 -1.96
N SER A 62 -18.99 12.73 -0.88
CA SER A 62 -19.45 11.44 -0.35
C SER A 62 -20.71 11.54 0.50
N GLY A 63 -21.24 12.74 0.74
CA GLY A 63 -22.44 12.95 1.57
C GLY A 63 -22.20 12.73 3.06
N GLU A 64 -20.94 12.70 3.51
CA GLU A 64 -20.60 12.42 4.91
C GLU A 64 -20.76 13.66 5.79
N ILE A 65 -20.64 14.85 5.20
CA ILE A 65 -20.83 16.14 5.87
C ILE A 65 -21.67 17.08 4.99
N ASN A 66 -22.36 18.01 5.63
CA ASN A 66 -23.10 19.10 4.98
C ASN A 66 -22.18 20.32 4.74
N PRO A 67 -22.41 21.14 3.69
CA PRO A 67 -21.75 22.44 3.52
C PRO A 67 -21.65 23.29 4.80
N THR A 68 -22.72 23.36 5.59
CA THR A 68 -22.74 24.13 6.85
C THR A 68 -21.81 23.55 7.92
N GLN A 69 -21.75 22.21 8.03
CA GLN A 69 -20.86 21.52 8.95
C GLN A 69 -19.39 21.72 8.57
N LEU A 70 -19.09 21.71 7.26
CA LEU A 70 -17.73 21.99 6.78
C LEU A 70 -17.31 23.42 7.13
N GLU A 71 -18.19 24.39 6.94
CA GLU A 71 -17.89 25.79 7.23
C GLU A 71 -17.64 26.02 8.73
N ASN A 72 -18.48 25.45 9.59
CA ASN A 72 -18.27 25.45 11.04
C ASN A 72 -16.93 24.81 11.43
N ALA A 73 -16.60 23.66 10.84
CA ALA A 73 -15.32 22.99 11.08
C ALA A 73 -14.13 23.83 10.62
N LEU A 74 -14.22 24.56 9.50
CA LEU A 74 -13.16 25.46 9.02
C LEU A 74 -12.99 26.71 9.90
N VAL A 75 -14.06 27.22 10.50
CA VAL A 75 -13.97 28.29 11.50
C VAL A 75 -13.25 27.80 12.74
N GLU A 76 -13.65 26.65 13.28
CA GLU A 76 -12.99 26.04 14.45
C GLU A 76 -11.54 25.64 14.16
N GLN A 77 -11.24 25.17 12.95
CA GLN A 77 -9.88 24.88 12.51
C GLN A 77 -9.00 26.14 12.54
N ARG A 78 -9.50 27.28 12.04
CA ARG A 78 -8.77 28.56 12.09
C ARG A 78 -8.55 29.05 13.51
N ARG A 79 -9.50 28.79 14.41
CA ARG A 79 -9.43 29.17 15.82
C ARG A 79 -8.43 28.32 16.62
N THR A 80 -8.39 27.02 16.35
CA THR A 80 -7.61 26.05 17.14
C THR A 80 -6.25 25.68 16.52
N GLY A 81 -6.08 25.89 15.21
CA GLY A 81 -4.87 25.49 14.47
C GLY A 81 -4.72 23.98 14.25
N GLN A 82 -5.72 23.17 14.66
CA GLN A 82 -5.69 21.71 14.53
C GLN A 82 -5.95 21.26 13.09
N ALA A 83 -5.70 19.98 12.79
CA ALA A 83 -6.05 19.42 11.49
C ALA A 83 -7.58 19.39 11.31
N LEU A 84 -8.06 19.63 10.08
CA LEU A 84 -9.50 19.63 9.78
C LEU A 84 -10.18 18.31 10.17
N GLY A 85 -9.49 17.17 9.96
CA GLY A 85 -9.99 15.85 10.35
C GLY A 85 -10.28 15.73 11.84
N ASP A 86 -9.34 16.17 12.68
CA ASP A 86 -9.47 16.13 14.14
C ASP A 86 -10.62 17.01 14.63
N VAL A 87 -10.77 18.19 14.02
CA VAL A 87 -11.88 19.11 14.32
C VAL A 87 -13.22 18.47 13.95
N LEU A 88 -13.32 17.82 12.79
CA LEU A 88 -14.54 17.13 12.36
C LEU A 88 -14.92 15.97 13.28
N LEU A 89 -13.94 15.21 13.78
CA LEU A 89 -14.16 14.13 14.76
C LEU A 89 -14.61 14.71 16.11
N ARG A 90 -13.94 15.74 16.61
CA ARG A 90 -14.28 16.38 17.89
C ARG A 90 -15.68 16.99 17.88
N LEU A 91 -16.10 17.57 16.76
CA LEU A 91 -17.45 18.12 16.58
C LEU A 91 -18.51 17.04 16.35
N GLY A 92 -18.12 15.77 16.21
CA GLY A 92 -19.03 14.64 15.98
C GLY A 92 -19.67 14.64 14.60
N TYR A 93 -19.12 15.38 13.63
CA TYR A 93 -19.69 15.47 12.27
C TYR A 93 -19.35 14.25 11.40
N THR A 94 -18.31 13.50 11.75
CA THR A 94 -17.90 12.29 11.03
C THR A 94 -17.37 11.25 12.01
N THR A 95 -17.26 10.00 11.58
CA THR A 95 -16.60 8.93 12.34
C THR A 95 -15.18 8.72 11.83
N GLU A 96 -14.33 8.12 12.66
CA GLU A 96 -12.94 7.82 12.32
C GLU A 96 -12.84 6.98 11.03
N GLU A 97 -13.73 6.00 10.88
CA GLU A 97 -13.78 5.13 9.71
C GLU A 97 -14.09 5.91 8.42
N ARG A 98 -15.10 6.78 8.47
CA ARG A 98 -15.54 7.61 7.33
C ARG A 98 -14.48 8.63 6.94
N LEU A 99 -13.88 9.30 7.93
CA LEU A 99 -12.77 10.22 7.71
C LEU A 99 -11.60 9.51 7.04
N ARG A 100 -11.24 8.32 7.52
CA ARG A 100 -10.11 7.58 6.95
C ARG A 100 -10.41 7.09 5.55
N MET A 101 -11.63 6.63 5.26
CA MET A 101 -12.06 6.32 3.90
C MET A 101 -11.97 7.53 2.96
N ALA A 102 -12.29 8.74 3.43
CA ALA A 102 -12.12 9.98 2.65
C ALA A 102 -10.64 10.32 2.40
N LEU A 103 -9.77 10.15 3.41
CA LEU A 103 -8.31 10.29 3.27
C LEU A 103 -7.75 9.28 2.25
N CYS A 104 -8.24 8.03 2.28
CA CYS A 104 -7.86 7.00 1.31
C CYS A 104 -8.18 7.43 -0.12
N ARG A 105 -9.37 7.97 -0.35
CA ARG A 105 -9.78 8.53 -1.65
C ARG A 105 -8.91 9.73 -2.06
N GLN A 106 -8.52 10.57 -1.10
CA GLN A 106 -7.61 11.68 -1.35
C GLN A 106 -6.24 11.22 -1.84
N PHE A 107 -5.68 10.20 -1.20
CA PHE A 107 -4.36 9.65 -1.50
C PHE A 107 -4.36 8.54 -2.55
N HIS A 108 -5.53 8.14 -3.06
CA HIS A 108 -5.72 7.03 -4.00
C HIS A 108 -5.21 5.69 -3.44
N ILE A 109 -5.41 5.46 -2.15
CA ILE A 109 -5.02 4.23 -1.44
C ILE A 109 -6.28 3.41 -1.16
N GLN A 110 -6.19 2.08 -1.31
CA GLN A 110 -7.34 1.20 -1.14
C GLN A 110 -7.60 0.91 0.36
N PHE A 111 -8.87 1.00 0.76
CA PHE A 111 -9.33 0.69 2.11
C PHE A 111 -9.95 -0.70 2.15
N PHE A 112 -9.51 -1.56 3.07
CA PHE A 112 -10.06 -2.92 3.25
C PHE A 112 -10.40 -3.22 4.71
N ASN A 113 -11.42 -4.03 4.93
CA ASN A 113 -11.68 -4.60 6.25
C ASN A 113 -10.84 -5.87 6.44
N LEU A 114 -9.89 -5.84 7.38
CA LEU A 114 -9.00 -6.98 7.66
C LEU A 114 -9.66 -8.09 8.47
N ASP A 115 -10.82 -7.83 9.10
CA ASP A 115 -11.52 -8.85 9.89
C ASP A 115 -12.22 -9.88 9.00
N ALA A 116 -12.63 -9.50 7.80
CA ALA A 116 -13.26 -10.39 6.83
C ALA A 116 -12.27 -11.25 6.02
N MET A 117 -10.96 -11.02 6.16
CA MET A 117 -9.94 -11.74 5.40
C MET A 117 -9.29 -12.85 6.23
N ILE A 118 -9.01 -13.97 5.55
CA ILE A 118 -8.23 -15.07 6.11
C ILE A 118 -6.75 -14.78 5.82
N LEU A 119 -5.96 -14.61 6.87
CA LEU A 119 -4.52 -14.36 6.76
C LEU A 119 -3.77 -15.69 6.74
N ASP A 120 -2.89 -15.87 5.75
CA ASP A 120 -2.02 -17.05 5.68
C ASP A 120 -0.92 -16.96 6.76
N PRO A 121 -0.82 -17.93 7.69
CA PRO A 121 0.23 -17.95 8.70
C PRO A 121 1.65 -17.93 8.13
N ALA A 122 1.86 -18.37 6.89
CA ALA A 122 3.19 -18.32 6.25
C ALA A 122 3.72 -16.88 6.08
N LEU A 123 2.83 -15.88 6.05
CA LEU A 123 3.18 -14.47 5.91
C LEU A 123 3.98 -13.93 7.11
N ARG A 124 3.86 -14.55 8.29
CA ARG A 124 4.64 -14.20 9.49
C ARG A 124 6.15 -14.34 9.30
N ASN A 125 6.57 -15.16 8.33
CA ASN A 125 7.99 -15.38 8.03
C ASN A 125 8.57 -14.27 7.14
N LEU A 126 7.72 -13.50 6.45
CA LEU A 126 8.14 -12.44 5.53
C LEU A 126 8.38 -11.13 6.27
N VAL A 127 7.57 -10.84 7.28
CA VAL A 127 7.67 -9.64 8.10
C VAL A 127 7.82 -10.07 9.56
N ASN A 128 8.88 -9.64 10.22
CA ASN A 128 9.10 -9.94 11.62
C ASN A 128 8.09 -9.20 12.52
N GLU A 129 7.65 -9.87 13.58
CA GLU A 129 6.66 -9.36 14.52
C GLU A 129 7.02 -7.97 15.09
N LYS A 130 8.28 -7.79 15.51
CA LYS A 130 8.74 -6.50 16.07
C LYS A 130 8.57 -5.34 15.09
N PHE A 131 8.79 -5.56 13.80
CA PHE A 131 8.58 -4.54 12.78
C PHE A 131 7.10 -4.33 12.51
N ALA A 132 6.36 -5.43 12.36
CA ALA A 132 4.92 -5.42 12.12
C ALA A 132 4.16 -4.64 13.20
N MET A 133 4.51 -4.87 14.48
CA MET A 133 3.95 -4.16 15.64
C MET A 133 4.38 -2.69 15.69
N LYS A 134 5.69 -2.41 15.53
CA LYS A 134 6.22 -1.05 15.61
C LYS A 134 5.65 -0.12 14.53
N HIS A 135 5.51 -0.64 13.31
CA HIS A 135 5.06 0.12 12.15
C HIS A 135 3.59 -0.10 11.82
N ARG A 136 2.86 -0.84 12.65
CA ARG A 136 1.45 -1.21 12.44
C ARG A 136 1.21 -1.69 11.01
N ALA A 137 2.01 -2.67 10.59
CA ALA A 137 2.08 -3.17 9.23
C ALA A 137 1.83 -4.68 9.23
N VAL A 138 0.74 -5.10 8.58
CA VAL A 138 0.29 -6.49 8.51
C VAL A 138 0.47 -7.00 7.08
N PRO A 139 1.25 -8.07 6.84
CA PRO A 139 1.24 -8.72 5.54
C PRO A 139 -0.09 -9.45 5.35
N VAL A 140 -0.80 -9.13 4.26
CA VAL A 140 -2.15 -9.65 3.99
C VAL A 140 -2.13 -10.79 2.98
N ALA A 141 -1.33 -10.65 1.92
CA ALA A 141 -1.25 -11.66 0.88
C ALA A 141 0.10 -11.56 0.16
N ARG A 142 0.55 -12.69 -0.37
CA ARG A 142 1.70 -12.75 -1.28
C ARG A 142 1.27 -13.39 -2.60
N VAL A 143 1.49 -12.68 -3.69
CA VAL A 143 1.25 -13.18 -5.05
C VAL A 143 2.55 -13.12 -5.83
N GLY A 144 3.26 -14.25 -5.92
CA GLY A 144 4.56 -14.34 -6.57
C GLY A 144 5.61 -13.45 -5.88
N ASN A 145 6.00 -12.36 -6.55
CA ASN A 145 6.95 -11.35 -6.06
C ASN A 145 6.28 -10.07 -5.50
N LEU A 146 4.95 -10.06 -5.41
CA LEU A 146 4.18 -8.95 -4.85
C LEU A 146 3.71 -9.30 -3.43
N LEU A 147 4.01 -8.43 -2.46
CA LEU A 147 3.51 -8.49 -1.09
C LEU A 147 2.47 -7.38 -0.90
N VAL A 148 1.24 -7.76 -0.56
CA VAL A 148 0.21 -6.81 -0.16
C VAL A 148 0.36 -6.56 1.34
N LEU A 149 0.60 -5.31 1.70
CA LEU A 149 0.84 -4.87 3.08
C LEU A 149 -0.27 -3.91 3.53
N ALA A 150 -0.97 -4.26 4.60
CA ALA A 150 -1.91 -3.36 5.25
C ALA A 150 -1.21 -2.51 6.30
N MET A 151 -1.28 -1.19 6.18
CA MET A 151 -0.69 -0.24 7.12
C MET A 151 -1.73 0.74 7.69
N ASP A 152 -1.53 1.13 8.95
CA ASP A 152 -2.40 2.11 9.62
C ASP A 152 -2.20 3.49 8.98
N ASP A 153 -0.93 3.84 8.81
CA ASP A 153 -0.51 5.06 8.14
C ASP A 153 0.34 4.73 6.91
N PRO A 154 -0.26 4.74 5.71
CA PRO A 154 0.44 4.43 4.47
C PRO A 154 1.33 5.58 3.97
N THR A 155 1.35 6.74 4.64
CA THR A 155 2.21 7.87 4.26
C THR A 155 3.68 7.67 4.65
N GLN A 156 3.98 6.64 5.44
CA GLN A 156 5.33 6.28 5.88
C GLN A 156 6.12 5.55 4.78
N THR A 157 6.38 6.24 3.67
CA THR A 157 7.09 5.68 2.49
C THR A 157 8.46 5.10 2.80
N ARG A 158 9.20 5.70 3.75
CA ARG A 158 10.53 5.20 4.18
C ARG A 158 10.45 3.77 4.72
N THR A 159 9.45 3.49 5.55
CA THR A 159 9.21 2.17 6.13
C THR A 159 8.91 1.13 5.06
N ILE A 160 8.13 1.52 4.04
CA ILE A 160 7.78 0.68 2.90
C ILE A 160 9.04 0.37 2.07
N ASP A 161 9.85 1.38 1.78
CA ASP A 161 11.10 1.23 1.03
C ASP A 161 12.11 0.32 1.76
N ASP A 162 12.23 0.47 3.08
CA ASP A 162 13.09 -0.38 3.93
C ASP A 162 12.64 -1.84 3.91
N LEU A 163 11.33 -2.07 4.02
CA LEU A 163 10.76 -3.43 3.98
C LEU A 163 10.92 -4.06 2.59
N GLN A 164 10.75 -3.28 1.52
CA GLN A 164 10.95 -3.73 0.15
C GLN A 164 12.42 -4.12 -0.09
N ARG A 165 13.38 -3.36 0.45
CA ARG A 165 14.82 -3.70 0.38
C ARG A 165 15.17 -4.96 1.16
N SER A 166 14.61 -5.15 2.36
CA SER A 166 14.92 -6.30 3.20
C SER A 166 14.30 -7.60 2.70
N THR A 167 13.08 -7.54 2.18
CA THR A 167 12.35 -8.71 1.68
C THR A 167 12.64 -9.04 0.22
N GLY A 168 13.09 -8.07 -0.58
CA GLY A 168 13.26 -8.20 -2.03
C GLY A 168 11.94 -8.29 -2.82
N LEU A 169 10.79 -8.12 -2.14
CA LEU A 169 9.46 -8.20 -2.73
C LEU A 169 8.98 -6.80 -3.13
N LYS A 170 8.21 -6.71 -4.22
CA LYS A 170 7.48 -5.49 -4.54
C LYS A 170 6.32 -5.34 -3.55
N ILE A 171 6.16 -4.17 -2.93
CA ILE A 171 5.12 -3.96 -1.92
C ILE A 171 3.98 -3.12 -2.51
N GLU A 172 2.76 -3.59 -2.34
CA GLU A 172 1.55 -2.81 -2.58
C GLU A 172 0.86 -2.53 -1.25
N VAL A 173 0.59 -1.25 -0.97
CA VAL A 173 0.10 -0.82 0.32
C VAL A 173 -1.40 -0.59 0.28
N ILE A 174 -2.09 -1.23 1.21
CA ILE A 174 -3.50 -0.98 1.52
C ILE A 174 -3.61 -0.43 2.93
N THR A 175 -4.74 0.17 3.29
CA THR A 175 -4.95 0.70 4.63
C THR A 175 -6.25 0.23 5.27
N SER A 176 -6.26 0.16 6.59
CA SER A 176 -7.41 -0.24 7.42
C SER A 176 -7.37 0.43 8.79
N THR A 177 -8.42 0.28 9.61
CA THR A 177 -8.51 1.03 10.88
C THR A 177 -7.40 0.58 11.79
N SER A 178 -6.93 1.47 12.66
CA SER A 178 -5.96 1.11 13.68
C SER A 178 -6.47 -0.11 14.48
N ALA A 179 -7.78 -0.15 14.75
CA ALA A 179 -8.44 -1.29 15.39
C ALA A 179 -8.37 -2.60 14.56
N HIS A 180 -8.66 -2.56 13.25
CA HIS A 180 -8.54 -3.73 12.37
C HIS A 180 -7.10 -4.21 12.26
N ILE A 181 -6.13 -3.30 12.20
CA ILE A 181 -4.72 -3.65 12.06
C ILE A 181 -4.19 -4.28 13.34
N THR A 182 -4.50 -3.72 14.50
CA THR A 182 -4.14 -4.32 15.79
C THR A 182 -4.71 -5.74 15.92
N ARG A 183 -6.02 -5.92 15.64
CA ARG A 183 -6.64 -7.25 15.66
C ARG A 183 -6.03 -8.21 14.65
N ALA A 184 -5.64 -7.73 13.48
CA ALA A 184 -5.01 -8.56 12.44
C ALA A 184 -3.58 -8.97 12.84
N LEU A 185 -2.81 -8.08 13.47
CA LEU A 185 -1.49 -8.40 14.04
C LEU A 185 -1.59 -9.45 15.14
N GLU A 186 -2.56 -9.30 16.05
CA GLU A 186 -2.83 -10.28 17.11
C GLU A 186 -3.18 -11.65 16.53
N ARG A 187 -4.08 -11.71 15.54
CA ARG A 187 -4.46 -12.96 14.87
C ARG A 187 -3.29 -13.63 14.13
N LEU A 188 -2.34 -12.86 13.60
CA LEU A 188 -1.24 -13.39 12.79
C LEU A 188 -0.03 -13.82 13.64
N TYR A 189 0.31 -13.07 14.70
CA TYR A 189 1.52 -13.27 15.51
C TYR A 189 1.24 -13.83 16.91
N HIS A 190 0.06 -13.57 17.48
CA HIS A 190 -0.36 -14.05 18.79
C HIS A 190 -1.37 -15.21 18.69
N VAL A 191 -1.15 -16.13 17.74
CA VAL A 191 -1.75 -17.46 17.87
C VAL A 191 -1.05 -18.12 19.06
N GLU A 192 -1.72 -18.17 20.21
CA GLU A 192 -1.34 -19.10 21.26
C GLU A 192 -1.36 -20.51 20.63
N VAL A 193 -0.17 -21.05 20.42
CA VAL A 193 -0.01 -22.50 20.28
C VAL A 193 -0.40 -23.05 21.64
N THR A 194 -1.67 -23.40 21.82
CA THR A 194 -1.97 -24.44 22.81
C THR A 194 -1.20 -25.67 22.34
N PRO A 195 -0.19 -26.14 23.09
CA PRO A 195 0.46 -27.38 22.73
C PRO A 195 -0.63 -28.44 22.82
N ASN A 196 -0.98 -28.99 21.67
CA ASN A 196 -1.96 -30.05 21.55
C ASN A 196 -1.37 -31.29 22.23
N LEU A 197 -1.57 -31.42 23.54
CA LEU A 197 -1.27 -32.62 24.32
C LEU A 197 -2.30 -33.67 23.93
N HIS A 198 -1.99 -34.46 22.90
CA HIS A 198 -2.72 -35.69 22.64
C HIS A 198 -1.79 -36.90 22.77
N SER A 199 -2.25 -37.82 23.62
CA SER A 199 -2.08 -39.27 23.58
C SER A 199 -0.98 -39.90 24.43
N GLY A 200 -1.42 -40.46 25.57
CA GLY A 200 -1.18 -41.87 25.85
C GLY A 200 -0.28 -42.22 27.04
N ALA A 201 -0.78 -42.07 28.26
CA ALA A 201 -0.45 -42.99 29.36
C ALA A 201 -1.56 -42.94 30.41
N THR A 202 -2.24 -44.07 30.55
CA THR A 202 -3.25 -44.37 31.58
C THR A 202 -2.61 -44.58 32.95
N VAL A 203 -3.43 -44.44 34.02
CA VAL A 203 -3.27 -45.05 35.37
C VAL A 203 -2.28 -44.30 36.30
N ASP A 204 -2.55 -43.92 37.56
CA ASP A 204 -3.58 -44.28 38.54
C ASP A 204 -3.93 -43.10 39.46
N VAL A 205 -5.19 -43.06 39.91
CA VAL A 205 -5.63 -42.21 41.03
C VAL A 205 -5.35 -42.97 42.32
N ILE A 206 -4.51 -42.43 43.20
CA ILE A 206 -4.50 -42.78 44.61
C ILE A 206 -4.69 -41.49 45.41
N ALA A 207 -5.77 -41.48 46.19
CA ALA A 207 -6.15 -40.41 47.10
C ALA A 207 -5.45 -40.55 48.45
N GLN A 208 -5.51 -39.44 49.23
CA GLN A 208 -5.34 -39.32 50.69
C GLN A 208 -3.88 -39.30 51.19
N ASP A 209 -3.42 -38.43 52.08
CA ASP A 209 -4.01 -37.51 53.08
C ASP A 209 -3.10 -36.25 53.15
N GLY A 210 -3.60 -35.03 53.41
CA GLY A 210 -3.96 -34.55 54.74
C GLY A 210 -2.78 -33.81 55.39
N ASP A 211 -2.70 -32.49 55.25
CA ASP A 211 -2.44 -31.59 56.39
C ASP A 211 -2.54 -30.10 55.99
N GLN A 212 -3.19 -29.34 56.86
CA GLN A 212 -3.26 -27.88 56.82
C GLN A 212 -2.15 -27.35 57.73
N ASP A 213 -1.34 -26.40 57.28
CA ASP A 213 -1.06 -25.18 58.07
C ASP A 213 -0.15 -24.14 57.38
N ARG A 214 -0.65 -22.91 57.42
CA ARG A 214 -0.02 -21.60 57.66
C ARG A 214 1.39 -21.28 57.12
N PHE A 215 1.38 -20.25 56.26
CA PHE A 215 1.97 -18.92 56.49
C PHE A 215 3.48 -18.84 56.86
N LEU A 216 4.29 -18.20 56.00
CA LEU A 216 5.02 -16.96 56.31
C LEU A 216 5.76 -16.40 55.09
N LEU A 217 5.56 -15.10 54.89
CA LEU A 217 6.43 -14.22 54.09
C LEU A 217 7.83 -14.20 54.69
N SER A 218 8.89 -14.25 53.87
CA SER A 218 9.89 -13.18 53.85
C SER A 218 10.92 -13.36 52.73
N SER A 219 11.17 -12.24 52.07
CA SER A 219 12.41 -11.79 51.44
C SER A 219 13.66 -12.66 51.64
N THR A 220 14.40 -12.89 50.55
CA THR A 220 15.76 -12.34 50.39
C THR A 220 16.34 -12.68 49.02
N TRP A 221 16.84 -11.66 48.34
CA TRP A 221 17.80 -11.79 47.26
C TRP A 221 19.11 -12.38 47.79
N ALA A 222 19.60 -13.47 47.20
CA ALA A 222 21.04 -13.72 47.09
C ALA A 222 21.37 -14.67 45.95
N ARG A 223 22.41 -14.27 45.20
CA ARG A 223 23.02 -14.89 44.03
C ARG A 223 23.64 -16.25 44.39
N SER A 224 23.77 -17.13 43.39
CA SER A 224 25.07 -17.75 43.05
C SER A 224 25.02 -18.36 41.67
N ALA A 225 25.92 -17.88 40.82
CA ALA A 225 26.22 -18.41 39.50
C ALA A 225 27.32 -19.46 39.63
N THR A 226 27.13 -20.64 39.04
CA THR A 226 28.17 -21.52 38.46
C THR A 226 27.40 -22.57 37.66
N THR A 227 27.55 -22.77 36.36
CA THR A 227 28.67 -23.51 35.76
C THR A 227 28.57 -23.42 34.23
N SER A 228 29.74 -23.29 33.59
CA SER A 228 30.01 -23.14 32.15
C SER A 228 29.56 -24.33 31.26
N PRO A 229 29.49 -24.15 29.92
CA PRO A 229 28.94 -25.11 28.96
C PRO A 229 30.01 -26.01 28.32
N PRO A 230 29.64 -27.16 27.72
CA PRO A 230 30.52 -27.87 26.81
C PRO A 230 30.34 -27.45 25.35
N SER A 231 31.47 -27.51 24.67
CA SER A 231 31.84 -27.11 23.32
C SER A 231 31.12 -27.79 22.16
N ALA A 232 30.99 -27.04 21.07
CA ALA A 232 30.63 -27.51 19.72
C ALA A 232 31.70 -28.42 19.08
N PRO A 233 31.35 -29.12 17.98
CA PRO A 233 32.29 -29.41 16.92
C PRO A 233 31.99 -28.65 15.62
N ARG A 234 33.10 -28.34 14.96
CA ARG A 234 33.30 -27.56 13.73
C ARG A 234 32.53 -28.12 12.53
N CYS A 235 32.03 -27.23 11.67
CA CYS A 235 31.73 -27.55 10.28
C CYS A 235 32.74 -26.87 9.35
N SER A 236 33.26 -27.65 8.42
CA SER A 236 34.39 -27.37 7.56
C SER A 236 34.04 -26.51 6.35
N ARG A 237 35.03 -25.68 6.03
CA ARG A 237 35.28 -24.91 4.82
C ARG A 237 34.95 -25.66 3.52
N ALA A 238 34.09 -25.08 2.70
CA ALA A 238 34.09 -25.30 1.25
C ALA A 238 33.90 -23.97 0.53
N SER A 239 35.04 -23.41 0.13
CA SER A 239 35.18 -22.35 -0.87
C SER A 239 34.68 -22.82 -2.23
N ARG A 240 33.86 -22.01 -2.91
CA ARG A 240 33.92 -21.92 -4.38
C ARG A 240 33.57 -20.51 -4.83
N SER A 241 34.47 -20.01 -5.66
CA SER A 241 34.66 -18.65 -6.14
C SER A 241 33.71 -18.25 -7.26
N TRP A 242 33.46 -16.95 -7.32
CA TRP A 242 33.02 -16.16 -8.46
C TRP A 242 33.62 -16.57 -9.82
N ARG A 243 32.79 -16.45 -10.87
CA ARG A 243 33.15 -15.93 -12.20
C ARG A 243 31.93 -15.23 -12.84
N PRO A 244 32.06 -14.00 -13.38
CA PRO A 244 31.12 -13.46 -14.36
C PRO A 244 31.60 -13.80 -15.78
N SER A 245 30.68 -14.21 -16.66
CA SER A 245 30.95 -14.43 -18.08
C SER A 245 30.63 -13.17 -18.89
N THR A 246 31.64 -12.66 -19.58
CA THR A 246 31.58 -11.62 -20.62
C THR A 246 30.99 -12.14 -21.93
N SER A 247 30.42 -11.20 -22.70
CA SER A 247 29.89 -11.30 -24.06
C SER A 247 30.85 -11.89 -25.11
N PRO A 248 30.34 -12.23 -26.31
CA PRO A 248 30.78 -11.50 -27.51
C PRO A 248 29.59 -11.10 -28.42
N SER A 249 29.53 -9.87 -28.90
CA SER A 249 29.97 -9.46 -30.27
C SER A 249 29.22 -10.16 -31.40
N GLY A 250 28.38 -9.40 -32.10
CA GLY A 250 27.80 -9.74 -33.40
C GLY A 250 27.47 -8.48 -34.18
N ALA A 251 28.45 -8.01 -34.97
CA ALA A 251 28.31 -6.91 -35.91
C ALA A 251 27.57 -7.37 -37.18
N ALA A 252 26.63 -6.56 -37.71
CA ALA A 252 26.32 -6.56 -39.14
C ALA A 252 25.57 -5.29 -39.60
N ARG A 253 26.34 -4.46 -40.31
CA ARG A 253 26.03 -3.73 -41.56
C ARG A 253 25.01 -2.58 -41.60
N ARG A 254 25.56 -1.49 -42.14
CA ARG A 254 24.94 -0.31 -42.73
C ARG A 254 24.45 -0.61 -44.15
N THR A 255 23.33 0.00 -44.54
CA THR A 255 23.01 0.55 -45.88
C THR A 255 21.93 1.63 -45.64
N ALA A 256 22.23 2.92 -45.69
CA ALA A 256 22.35 3.79 -46.86
C ALA A 256 21.02 4.06 -47.61
N ALA A 257 20.64 5.35 -47.56
CA ALA A 257 20.11 6.18 -48.65
C ALA A 257 18.59 6.34 -48.91
N SER A 258 18.26 7.64 -49.07
CA SER A 258 17.28 8.28 -49.98
C SER A 258 15.77 8.28 -49.67
N ALA A 259 15.29 9.48 -49.31
CA ALA A 259 13.98 10.04 -49.70
C ALA A 259 14.02 10.48 -51.20
N PRO A 260 13.01 11.16 -51.82
CA PRO A 260 11.64 11.55 -51.40
C PRO A 260 10.53 11.44 -52.51
N ARG A 261 9.32 11.98 -52.22
CA ARG A 261 8.18 12.39 -53.13
C ARG A 261 7.28 11.21 -53.60
N SER A 262 5.96 11.31 -53.80
CA SER A 262 4.99 12.41 -54.01
C SER A 262 3.54 11.87 -53.84
N ARG A 263 2.58 12.74 -53.46
CA ARG A 263 1.11 12.62 -53.64
C ARG A 263 0.73 12.65 -55.15
N PRO A 264 -0.54 12.63 -55.65
CA PRO A 264 -1.88 12.70 -54.98
C PRO A 264 -3.01 11.81 -55.62
N THR A 265 -4.25 12.01 -55.14
CA THR A 265 -5.58 11.88 -55.80
C THR A 265 -6.44 10.61 -55.61
N GLY A 266 -7.76 10.86 -55.51
CA GLY A 266 -8.87 9.89 -55.39
C GLY A 266 -9.51 9.88 -53.99
N ALA A 267 -10.34 10.83 -53.57
CA ALA A 267 -11.75 10.97 -53.95
C ALA A 267 -12.46 9.61 -54.10
N TRP A 268 -13.50 9.34 -53.28
CA TRP A 268 -14.86 9.03 -53.71
C TRP A 268 -15.78 8.69 -52.51
N CYS A 269 -16.93 9.34 -52.53
CA CYS A 269 -18.28 8.98 -52.06
C CYS A 269 -18.60 8.66 -50.59
N ARG A 270 -19.26 9.67 -49.98
CA ARG A 270 -20.48 9.60 -49.13
C ARG A 270 -21.34 8.36 -49.37
N TRP A 271 -21.84 7.77 -48.28
CA TRP A 271 -23.23 7.29 -48.20
C TRP A 271 -23.86 7.81 -46.90
N THR A 272 -24.87 8.66 -47.08
CA THR A 272 -25.92 8.98 -46.11
C THR A 272 -27.03 7.96 -46.28
N SER A 273 -27.57 7.41 -45.21
CA SER A 273 -28.93 6.88 -45.19
C SER A 273 -29.59 7.21 -43.86
N VAL A 274 -30.62 8.06 -43.98
CA VAL A 274 -31.57 8.49 -42.96
C VAL A 274 -32.78 7.54 -42.97
N SER A 275 -33.40 7.41 -41.80
CA SER A 275 -34.79 7.02 -41.50
C SER A 275 -35.25 5.56 -41.71
N ARG A 276 -35.67 4.91 -40.62
CA ARG A 276 -37.01 5.08 -40.02
C ARG A 276 -36.93 5.00 -38.50
#